data_AF-A0AAE7EMS8-F1
#
_entry.id   AF-A0AAE7EMS8-F1
#
_cell.length_a   1.000
_cell.length_b   1.000
_cell.length_c   1.000
_cell.angle_alpha   90.00
_cell.angle_beta   90.00
_cell.angle_gamma   90.00
#
_symmetry.space_group_name_H-M   'P 1'
#
loop_
_entity.id
_entity.type
_entity.pdbx_description
1 polymer ?
#
loop_
_entity_poly.entity_id
_entity_poly.type
_entity_poly.pdbx_seq_one_letter_code
_entity_poly.pdbx_strand_id
1 'polypeptide(L)' 'METLEKCYVYAKNTSNMDFLASTVAFLEFQGREVDANGVAGNMSREQSDNFFERLNHYRSIYKKQSQLA' A
#
# COMPACT_ATOMS: atom_id res chain seq x y z
N MET A 1 18.45 9.33 21.02
CA MET A 1 16.98 9.23 20.92
C MET A 1 16.47 9.33 19.49
N GLU A 2 17.13 10.08 18.59
CA GLU A 2 16.70 10.22 17.18
C GLU A 2 16.52 8.91 16.40
N THR A 3 17.35 7.89 16.61
CA THR A 3 17.27 6.64 15.82
C THR A 3 16.00 5.85 16.13
N LEU A 4 15.56 5.82 17.40
CA LEU A 4 14.33 5.12 17.80
C LEU A 4 13.09 5.86 17.33
N GLU A 5 13.08 7.20 17.38
CA GLU A 5 12.00 8.00 16.80
C GLU A 5 11.90 7.83 15.29
N LYS A 6 13.04 7.83 14.57
CA LYS A 6 13.07 7.56 13.13
C LYS A 6 12.55 6.16 12.82
N CYS A 7 12.95 5.13 13.57
CA CYS A 7 12.41 3.78 13.39
C CYS A 7 10.91 3.69 13.72
N TYR A 8 10.43 4.39 14.74
CA TYR A 8 9.01 4.39 15.11
C TYR A 8 8.15 5.12 14.06
N VAL A 9 8.61 6.28 13.58
CA VAL A 9 7.95 7.03 12.51
C VAL A 9 7.98 6.24 11.21
N TYR A 10 9.12 5.61 10.89
CA TYR A 10 9.23 4.72 9.75
C TYR A 10 8.24 3.57 9.89
N ALA A 11 8.28 2.78 10.96
CA ALA A 11 7.37 1.66 11.19
C ALA A 11 5.89 2.07 11.17
N LYS A 12 5.53 3.20 11.79
CA LYS A 12 4.15 3.71 11.80
C LYS A 12 3.69 4.14 10.40
N ASN A 13 4.52 4.87 9.66
CA ASN A 13 4.22 5.28 8.29
C ASN A 13 4.14 4.05 7.36
N THR A 14 5.03 3.09 7.59
CA THR A 14 5.15 1.84 6.86
C THR A 14 3.91 0.95 7.08
N SER A 15 3.48 0.78 8.33
CA SER A 15 2.24 0.05 8.67
C SER A 15 0.99 0.72 8.13
N ASN A 16 0.93 2.06 8.16
CA ASN A 16 -0.18 2.79 7.55
C ASN A 16 -0.20 2.63 6.04
N MET A 17 0.97 2.63 5.39
CA MET A 17 1.08 2.38 3.94
C MET A 17 0.73 0.94 3.57
N ASP A 18 1.13 -0.05 4.37
CA ASP A 18 0.73 -1.45 4.19
C ASP A 18 -0.79 -1.61 4.26
N PHE A 19 -1.39 -0.99 5.27
CA PHE A 19 -2.84 -1.01 5.44
C PHE A 19 -3.55 -0.36 4.25
N LEU A 20 -3.05 0.78 3.77
CA LEU A 20 -3.61 1.47 2.62
C LEU A 20 -3.46 0.65 1.34
N ALA A 21 -2.27 0.13 1.07
CA ALA A 21 -1.94 -0.63 -0.12
C ALA A 21 -2.72 -1.95 -0.18
N SER A 22 -2.81 -2.68 0.95
CA SER A 22 -3.61 -3.91 1.04
C SER A 22 -5.10 -3.63 0.86
N THR A 23 -5.64 -2.56 1.44
CA THR A 23 -7.05 -2.18 1.28
C THR A 23 -7.37 -1.80 -0.17
N VAL A 24 -6.53 -1.00 -0.82
CA VAL A 24 -6.72 -0.65 -2.24
C VAL A 24 -6.69 -1.91 -3.11
N ALA A 25 -5.69 -2.79 -2.95
CA ALA A 25 -5.62 -4.03 -3.72
C ALA A 25 -6.83 -4.95 -3.46
N PHE A 26 -7.33 -5.00 -2.22
CA PHE A 26 -8.51 -5.78 -1.87
C PHE A 26 -9.78 -5.23 -2.53
N LEU A 27 -9.98 -3.91 -2.51
CA LEU A 27 -11.13 -3.26 -3.14
C LEU A 27 -11.10 -3.42 -4.66
N GLU A 28 -9.93 -3.34 -5.29
CA GLU A 28 -9.73 -3.66 -6.71
C GLU A 28 -10.09 -5.11 -7.01
N PHE A 29 -9.67 -6.06 -6.15
CA PHE A 29 -10.03 -7.47 -6.28
C PHE A 29 -11.55 -7.71 -6.12
N GLN A 30 -12.23 -6.91 -5.30
CA GLN A 30 -13.69 -6.94 -5.17
C GLN A 30 -14.43 -6.28 -6.36
N GLY A 31 -13.71 -5.75 -7.35
CA GLY A 31 -14.29 -5.06 -8.51
C GLY A 31 -14.83 -3.67 -8.20
N ARG A 32 -14.41 -3.05 -7.09
CA ARG A 32 -14.73 -1.65 -6.80
C ARG A 32 -13.72 -0.75 -7.50
N GLU A 33 -14.23 0.32 -8.10
CA GLU A 33 -13.40 1.34 -8.75
C GLU A 33 -12.69 2.15 -7.67
N VAL A 34 -11.38 1.93 -7.50
CA VAL A 34 -10.54 2.67 -6.55
C VAL A 34 -9.41 3.35 -7.32
N ASP A 35 -9.31 4.66 -7.18
CA ASP A 35 -8.25 5.44 -7.80
C ASP A 35 -6.98 5.44 -6.94
N ALA A 36 -6.09 4.49 -7.20
CA ALA A 36 -4.78 4.41 -6.55
C ALA A 36 -3.91 5.65 -6.84
N ASN A 37 -4.11 6.33 -7.96
CA ASN A 37 -3.36 7.55 -8.28
C ASN A 37 -3.87 8.74 -7.47
N GLY A 38 -5.18 8.84 -7.24
CA GLY A 38 -5.78 9.82 -6.33
C GLY A 38 -5.30 9.65 -4.88
N VAL A 39 -5.08 8.41 -4.46
CA VAL A 39 -4.48 8.09 -3.14
C VAL A 39 -3.01 8.52 -3.07
N ALA A 40 -2.23 8.24 -4.12
CA ALA A 40 -0.83 8.65 -4.21
C ALA A 40 -0.64 10.16 -4.39
N GLY A 41 -1.64 10.88 -4.90
CA GLY A 41 -1.59 12.32 -5.14
C GLY A 41 -1.40 13.18 -3.88
N ASN A 42 -1.75 12.64 -2.70
CA ASN A 42 -1.53 13.30 -1.40
C ASN A 42 -0.16 12.96 -0.76
N MET A 43 0.64 12.12 -1.42
CA MET A 43 1.93 11.64 -0.89
C MET A 43 3.10 12.35 -1.55
N SER A 44 4.25 12.40 -0.86
CA SER A 44 5.50 12.80 -1.51
C SER A 44 5.96 11.72 -2.49
N ARG A 45 6.85 12.06 -3.43
CA ARG A 45 7.31 11.12 -4.47
C ARG A 45 7.90 9.81 -3.92
N GLU A 46 8.70 9.92 -2.85
CA GLU A 46 9.29 8.75 -2.18
C GLU A 46 8.23 7.88 -1.48
N GLN A 47 7.19 8.51 -0.94
CA GLN A 47 6.07 7.81 -0.31
C GLN A 47 5.15 7.16 -1.35
N SER A 48 4.92 7.81 -2.49
CA SER A 48 4.17 7.22 -3.60
C SER A 48 4.89 6.02 -4.19
N ASP A 49 6.21 6.09 -4.37
CA ASP A 49 7.01 4.98 -4.90
C ASP A 49 6.93 3.76 -3.97
N ASN A 50 7.11 3.98 -2.65
CA ASN A 50 6.92 2.94 -1.64
C ASN A 50 5.49 2.39 -1.64
N PHE A 51 4.47 3.25 -1.74
CA PHE A 51 3.07 2.83 -1.78
C PHE A 51 2.78 1.93 -2.99
N PHE A 52 3.26 2.30 -4.19
CA PHE A 52 3.06 1.51 -5.40
C PHE A 52 3.80 0.17 -5.37
N GLU A 53 5.01 0.13 -4.81
CA GLU A 53 5.75 -1.12 -4.63
C GLU A 53 4.94 -2.12 -3.79
N ARG A 54 4.39 -1.64 -2.66
CA ARG A 54 3.57 -2.48 -1.77
C ARG A 54 2.21 -2.82 -2.35
N LEU A 55 1.58 -1.87 -3.05
CA LEU A 55 0.32 -2.12 -3.74
C LEU A 55 0.47 -3.23 -4.77
N ASN A 56 1.55 -3.22 -5.56
CA ASN A 56 1.84 -4.28 -6.52
C ASN A 56 2.11 -5.63 -5.84
N HIS A 57 2.75 -5.63 -4.67
CA HIS A 57 2.91 -6.84 -3.86
C HIS A 57 1.55 -7.44 -3.47
N TYR A 58 0.64 -6.65 -2.90
CA TYR A 58 -0.69 -7.13 -2.50
C TYR A 58 -1.57 -7.51 -3.70
N ARG A 59 -1.53 -6.76 -4.81
CA ARG A 59 -2.19 -7.14 -6.07
C ARG A 59 -1.75 -8.51 -6.56
N SER A 60 -0.45 -8.82 -6.46
CA SER A 60 0.09 -10.14 -6.83
C SER A 60 -0.46 -11.27 -5.96
N ILE A 61 -0.64 -11.02 -4.65
CA ILE A 61 -1.26 -11.98 -3.71
C ILE A 61 -2.72 -12.24 -4.10
N TYR A 62 -3.52 -11.18 -4.28
CA TYR A 62 -4.93 -11.33 -4.65
C TYR A 62 -5.11 -11.95 -6.05
N LYS A 63 -4.23 -11.62 -7.01
CA LYS A 63 -4.24 -12.26 -8.33
C LYS A 63 -3.96 -13.76 -8.26
N LYS A 64 -3.00 -14.19 -7.44
CA LYS A 64 -2.76 -15.62 -7.17
C LYS A 64 -3.95 -16.29 -6.51
N GLN A 65 -4.60 -15.61 -5.56
CA GLN A 65 -5.77 -16.13 -4.87
C GLN A 65 -6.99 -16.27 -5.79
N SER A 66 -7.18 -15.34 -6.74
CA SER A 66 -8.21 -15.42 -7.78
C SER A 66 -8.06 -16.61 -8.73
N GLN A 67 -6.85 -17.14 -8.90
CA GLN A 67 -6.56 -18.26 -9.80
C GLN A 67 -6.71 -19.63 -9.12
N LEU A 68 -6.86 -19.65 -7.80
CA LEU A 68 -7.04 -20.85 -6.99
C LEU A 68 -8.50 -21.09 -6.57
N ALA A 69 -9.40 -20.15 -6.89
CA ALA A 69 -10.85 -20.23 -6.64
C ALA A 69 -11.59 -20.63 -7.94
#